data_AF-A0A9D4YBL2-F1
#
_entry.id   AF-A0A9D4YBL2-F1
#
_cell.length_a   1.000
_cell.length_b   1.000
_cell.length_c   1.000
_cell.angle_alpha   90.00
_cell.angle_beta   90.00
_cell.angle_gamma   90.00
#
_symmetry.space_group_name_H-M   'P 1'
#
loop_
_entity.id
_entity.type
_entity.pdbx_description
1 polymer ?
#
loop_
_entity_poly.entity_id
_entity_poly.type
_entity_poly.pdbx_seq_one_letter_code
_entity_poly.pdbx_strand_id
1 'polypeptide(L)'
;MSQQQHHHRVDPKLWQICAGDSFTVPKLHSKIYYFPQGHLEHVCPITPITPTLHRCCRPLILCTVSAVDLLADPETHQVYAKLLLTPMIDGSVVPLEASNEEDGDQIVSYAKTLTNTDVKSGGKLYVPMACANSIFPALPPNQSPFQDLFLTDVCGVVWKFRHVHRRYPFQHLFSTGWSGFVGKKKLVGGDTVVFVKNSAGNISLGIRRKTKVVGAAKITKKEVNMAIKLAEKNAAFEVVYYPMVGGFDFVVGAKTVEDAMKVNWSRGMRVTHMVKKDDTPKGISIFHGTISGLSPPSTRPWRMLQVKWDDPQVPENLKQLSPWQVELIDSNTPIADIQFPPTKKLRCAQGSVLRNMSNPHTYGILNSIKTKNADIDNCNTKKISPASIMLFGQRIQPIESELYDSNKICSKIVQ
;
A
#
# COMPACT_ATOMS: atom_id res chain seq x y z
N MET A 1 -26.41 19.62 -4.54
CA MET A 1 -25.61 19.28 -5.74
C MET A 1 -24.31 18.65 -5.27
N SER A 2 -24.16 17.33 -5.43
CA SER A 2 -22.92 16.64 -5.05
C SER A 2 -21.89 16.90 -6.15
N GLN A 3 -20.78 17.56 -5.83
CA GLN A 3 -19.69 17.73 -6.79
C GLN A 3 -19.13 16.35 -7.16
N GLN A 4 -19.18 15.99 -8.45
CA GLN A 4 -18.40 14.86 -8.96
C GLN A 4 -16.93 15.18 -8.72
N GLN A 5 -16.27 14.42 -7.84
CA GLN A 5 -14.83 14.52 -7.67
C GLN A 5 -14.17 14.00 -8.95
N HIS A 6 -13.70 14.91 -9.80
CA HIS A 6 -12.83 14.57 -10.92
C HIS A 6 -11.51 14.05 -10.36
N HIS A 7 -11.38 12.72 -10.29
CA HIS A 7 -10.11 12.09 -9.95
C HIS A 7 -9.12 12.30 -11.10
N HIS A 8 -7.94 12.82 -10.78
CA HIS A 8 -6.90 13.07 -11.78
C HIS A 8 -6.28 11.73 -12.18
N ARG A 9 -6.46 11.32 -13.45
CA ARG A 9 -5.76 10.17 -14.03
C ARG A 9 -4.29 10.53 -14.25
N VAL A 10 -3.41 9.60 -13.89
CA VAL A 10 -1.94 9.74 -14.01
C VAL A 10 -1.48 8.83 -15.14
N ASP A 11 -0.49 9.28 -15.92
CA ASP A 11 0.21 8.44 -16.88
C ASP A 11 0.74 7.14 -16.22
N PRO A 12 0.59 5.95 -16.84
CA PRO A 12 1.02 4.69 -16.21
C PRO A 12 2.50 4.62 -15.85
N LYS A 13 3.41 5.15 -16.68
CA LYS A 13 4.85 5.13 -16.40
C LYS A 13 5.17 6.04 -15.20
N LEU A 14 4.61 7.26 -15.19
CA LEU A 14 4.73 8.19 -14.05
C LEU A 14 4.11 7.61 -12.78
N TRP A 15 2.93 6.98 -12.87
CA TRP A 15 2.24 6.36 -11.73
C TRP A 15 3.10 5.24 -11.13
N GLN A 16 3.65 4.35 -11.95
CA GLN A 16 4.47 3.21 -11.49
C GLN A 16 5.76 3.69 -10.80
N ILE A 17 6.42 4.71 -11.34
CA ILE A 17 7.59 5.34 -10.71
C ILE A 17 7.22 6.02 -9.38
N CYS A 18 6.05 6.66 -9.29
CA CYS A 18 5.60 7.29 -8.05
C CYS A 18 5.17 6.26 -6.99
N ALA A 19 4.63 5.11 -7.39
CA ALA A 19 4.33 3.97 -6.53
C ALA A 19 5.62 3.29 -6.03
N GLY A 20 6.64 3.25 -6.89
CA GLY A 20 7.87 2.49 -6.70
C GLY A 20 7.65 0.98 -6.84
N ASP A 21 8.73 0.21 -6.69
CA ASP A 21 8.74 -1.25 -6.92
C ASP A 21 7.92 -2.08 -5.91
N SER A 22 7.17 -1.44 -5.01
CA SER A 22 6.38 -2.14 -3.96
C SER A 22 5.03 -2.65 -4.47
N PHE A 23 4.64 -2.31 -5.69
CA PHE A 23 3.40 -2.78 -6.32
C PHE A 23 3.57 -2.81 -7.84
N THR A 24 3.16 -3.91 -8.47
CA THR A 24 3.07 -4.01 -9.92
C THR A 24 1.61 -3.88 -10.34
N VAL A 25 1.29 -2.89 -11.19
CA VAL A 25 -0.07 -2.74 -11.73
C VAL A 25 -0.47 -4.01 -12.51
N PRO A 26 -1.57 -4.70 -12.14
CA PRO A 26 -1.98 -5.89 -12.87
C PRO A 26 -2.53 -5.50 -14.25
N LYS A 27 -2.16 -6.27 -15.29
CA LYS A 27 -2.59 -5.99 -16.67
C LYS A 27 -4.11 -6.13 -16.80
N LEU A 28 -4.72 -5.29 -17.64
CA LEU A 28 -6.14 -5.43 -17.98
C LEU A 28 -6.41 -6.82 -18.60
N HIS A 29 -7.55 -7.42 -18.26
CA HIS A 29 -7.95 -8.80 -18.62
C HIS A 29 -7.05 -9.93 -18.07
N SER A 30 -5.99 -9.63 -17.31
CA SER A 30 -5.19 -10.68 -16.67
C SER A 30 -5.97 -11.41 -15.57
N LYS A 31 -5.58 -12.66 -15.31
CA LYS A 31 -6.08 -13.47 -14.19
C LYS A 31 -5.30 -13.14 -12.92
N ILE A 32 -6.03 -12.89 -11.84
CA ILE A 32 -5.47 -12.60 -10.51
C ILE A 32 -6.21 -13.42 -9.43
N TYR A 33 -5.57 -13.64 -8.28
CA TYR A 33 -6.27 -14.00 -7.05
C TYR A 33 -6.46 -12.77 -6.18
N TYR A 34 -7.70 -12.56 -5.76
CA TYR A 34 -8.07 -11.61 -4.72
C TYR A 34 -8.08 -12.31 -3.35
N PHE A 35 -7.45 -11.70 -2.35
CA PHE A 35 -7.36 -12.21 -0.98
C PHE A 35 -8.14 -11.33 0.00
N PRO A 36 -9.38 -11.70 0.40
CA PRO A 36 -10.20 -10.96 1.36
C PRO A 36 -9.48 -10.62 2.67
N GLN A 37 -8.67 -11.53 3.20
CA GLN A 37 -7.89 -11.29 4.42
C GLN A 37 -6.84 -10.19 4.22
N GLY A 38 -6.11 -10.21 3.09
CA GLY A 38 -5.11 -9.19 2.78
C GLY A 38 -5.72 -7.79 2.60
N HIS A 39 -6.90 -7.70 1.98
CA HIS A 39 -7.61 -6.43 1.84
C HIS A 39 -8.03 -5.85 3.20
N LEU A 40 -8.42 -6.72 4.16
CA LEU A 40 -8.67 -6.32 5.54
C LEU A 40 -7.38 -5.91 6.29
N GLU A 41 -6.26 -6.62 6.11
CA GLU A 41 -4.96 -6.24 6.70
C GLU A 41 -4.45 -4.89 6.16
N HIS A 42 -4.70 -4.58 4.88
CA HIS A 42 -4.31 -3.33 4.23
C HIS A 42 -5.02 -2.11 4.85
N VAL A 43 -6.30 -2.25 5.20
CA VAL A 43 -7.15 -1.17 5.76
C VAL A 43 -7.18 -1.15 7.28
N CYS A 44 -6.90 -2.26 7.96
CA CYS A 44 -6.93 -2.37 9.43
C CYS A 44 -5.66 -3.02 10.01
N PRO A 45 -4.45 -2.49 9.77
CA PRO A 45 -3.20 -3.16 10.15
C PRO A 45 -2.90 -3.23 11.67
N ILE A 46 -3.72 -2.61 12.52
CA ILE A 46 -3.49 -2.50 13.97
C ILE A 46 -4.52 -3.32 14.78
N THR A 47 -5.68 -3.66 14.19
CA THR A 47 -6.68 -4.49 14.90
C THR A 47 -6.53 -5.95 14.49
N PRO A 48 -6.41 -6.90 15.45
CA PRO A 48 -6.47 -8.31 15.11
C PRO A 48 -7.80 -8.60 14.41
N ILE A 49 -7.72 -9.22 13.22
CA ILE A 49 -8.92 -9.53 12.43
C ILE A 49 -9.78 -10.48 13.24
N THR A 50 -11.07 -10.13 13.33
CA THR A 50 -12.02 -10.83 14.20
C THR A 50 -12.17 -12.28 13.72
N PRO A 51 -12.00 -13.31 14.58
CA PRO A 51 -11.95 -14.72 14.15
C PRO A 51 -13.22 -15.22 13.45
N THR A 52 -14.33 -14.49 13.55
CA THR A 52 -15.57 -14.71 12.82
C THR A 52 -15.46 -14.45 11.32
N LEU A 53 -14.76 -13.39 10.88
CA LEU A 53 -14.55 -13.09 9.46
C LEU A 53 -13.72 -14.18 8.77
N HIS A 54 -12.74 -14.73 9.47
CA HIS A 54 -11.92 -15.82 8.95
C HIS A 54 -12.77 -17.04 8.58
N ARG A 55 -13.87 -17.37 9.26
CA ARG A 55 -14.55 -18.66 9.05
C ARG A 55 -15.53 -18.70 7.86
N CYS A 56 -16.04 -17.55 7.41
CA CYS A 56 -17.21 -17.50 6.51
C CYS A 56 -16.94 -17.03 5.07
N CYS A 57 -15.72 -16.63 4.73
CA CYS A 57 -15.36 -16.16 3.38
C CYS A 57 -14.40 -17.15 2.69
N ARG A 58 -14.43 -17.18 1.35
CA ARG A 58 -13.43 -17.88 0.52
C ARG A 58 -12.05 -17.26 0.79
N PRO A 59 -11.00 -18.08 1.02
CA PRO A 59 -9.69 -17.55 1.39
C PRO A 59 -8.96 -16.87 0.23
N LEU A 60 -9.31 -17.25 -1.00
CA LEU A 60 -8.89 -16.63 -2.26
C LEU A 60 -10.01 -16.73 -3.28
N ILE A 61 -10.10 -15.77 -4.20
CA ILE A 61 -11.10 -15.71 -5.27
C ILE A 61 -10.37 -15.41 -6.58
N LEU A 62 -10.43 -16.32 -7.55
CA LEU A 62 -9.91 -16.11 -8.89
C LEU A 62 -10.77 -15.07 -9.61
N CYS A 63 -10.16 -14.00 -10.13
CA CYS A 63 -10.85 -12.93 -10.84
C CYS A 63 -10.12 -12.56 -12.13
N THR A 64 -10.85 -11.96 -13.06
CA THR A 64 -10.30 -11.22 -14.21
C THR A 64 -10.32 -9.72 -13.91
N VAL A 65 -9.23 -9.02 -14.24
CA VAL A 65 -9.14 -7.55 -14.12
C VAL A 65 -9.97 -6.90 -15.23
N SER A 66 -11.10 -6.29 -14.88
CA SER A 66 -12.07 -5.72 -15.82
C SER A 66 -11.84 -4.22 -16.07
N ALA A 67 -11.21 -3.50 -15.14
CA ALA A 67 -10.76 -2.13 -15.34
C ALA A 67 -9.57 -1.81 -14.43
N VAL A 68 -8.71 -0.90 -14.88
CA VAL A 68 -7.57 -0.34 -14.14
C VAL A 68 -7.59 1.17 -14.27
N ASP A 69 -7.82 1.87 -13.17
CA ASP A 69 -7.75 3.33 -13.07
C ASP A 69 -6.53 3.72 -12.22
N LEU A 70 -5.57 4.38 -12.83
CA LEU A 70 -4.35 4.89 -12.18
C LEU A 70 -4.55 6.37 -11.85
N LEU A 71 -4.69 6.68 -10.57
CA LEU A 71 -5.24 7.95 -10.08
C LEU A 71 -4.30 8.62 -9.07
N ALA A 72 -4.44 9.93 -8.92
CA ALA A 72 -3.85 10.70 -7.83
C ALA A 72 -4.92 11.18 -6.85
N ASP A 73 -4.61 11.08 -5.56
CA ASP A 73 -5.44 11.51 -4.46
C ASP A 73 -5.23 13.01 -4.18
N PRO A 74 -6.27 13.87 -4.31
CA PRO A 74 -6.13 15.30 -4.14
C PRO A 74 -5.91 15.74 -2.68
N GLU A 75 -6.16 14.87 -1.69
CA GLU A 75 -5.99 15.17 -0.27
C GLU A 75 -4.67 14.62 0.28
N THR A 76 -4.29 13.39 -0.10
CA THR A 76 -3.02 12.79 0.37
C THR A 76 -1.84 13.12 -0.53
N HIS A 77 -2.11 13.49 -1.79
CA HIS A 77 -1.15 13.75 -2.88
C HIS A 77 -0.31 12.53 -3.27
N GLN A 78 -0.81 11.33 -3.00
CA GLN A 78 -0.21 10.08 -3.42
C GLN A 78 -0.93 9.51 -4.63
N VAL A 79 -0.22 8.64 -5.34
CA VAL A 79 -0.81 7.78 -6.37
C VAL A 79 -1.55 6.61 -5.72
N TYR A 80 -2.66 6.19 -6.32
CA TYR A 80 -3.42 5.00 -5.95
C TYR A 80 -4.04 4.36 -7.18
N ALA A 81 -4.32 3.07 -7.10
CA ALA A 81 -4.97 2.30 -8.16
C ALA A 81 -6.39 1.96 -7.73
N LYS A 82 -7.34 2.07 -8.65
CA LYS A 82 -8.70 1.55 -8.51
C LYS A 82 -8.88 0.44 -9.54
N LEU A 83 -9.22 -0.76 -9.08
CA LEU A 83 -9.35 -1.95 -9.90
C LEU A 83 -10.79 -2.45 -9.85
N LEU A 84 -11.39 -2.73 -11.01
CA LEU A 84 -12.64 -3.47 -11.11
C LEU A 84 -12.31 -4.95 -11.35
N LEU A 85 -12.74 -5.82 -10.44
CA LEU A 85 -12.47 -7.25 -10.46
C LEU A 85 -13.77 -8.02 -10.69
N THR A 86 -13.76 -8.96 -11.62
CA THR A 86 -14.89 -9.87 -11.88
C THR A 86 -14.49 -11.30 -11.51
N PRO A 87 -15.13 -11.92 -10.49
CA PRO A 87 -14.89 -13.31 -10.13
C PRO A 87 -15.11 -14.26 -11.32
N MET A 88 -14.18 -15.18 -11.53
CA MET A 88 -14.34 -16.24 -12.52
C MET A 88 -15.21 -17.36 -11.94
N ILE A 89 -16.25 -17.72 -12.67
CA ILE A 89 -16.98 -18.98 -12.51
C ILE A 89 -16.46 -19.90 -13.63
N ASP A 90 -16.16 -21.16 -13.31
CA ASP A 90 -15.39 -22.05 -14.19
C ASP A 90 -15.96 -22.15 -15.62
N GLY A 91 -15.07 -22.14 -16.61
CA GLY A 91 -15.40 -22.27 -18.04
C GLY A 91 -15.33 -21.00 -18.87
N SER A 92 -15.12 -19.82 -18.29
CA SER A 92 -14.92 -18.59 -19.07
C SER A 92 -13.54 -18.53 -19.75
N VAL A 93 -13.53 -18.74 -21.06
CA VAL A 93 -12.38 -18.47 -21.93
C VAL A 93 -12.18 -16.95 -22.00
N VAL A 94 -11.04 -16.48 -21.49
CA VAL A 94 -10.65 -15.06 -21.58
C VAL A 94 -9.86 -14.87 -22.88
N PRO A 95 -10.12 -13.80 -23.68
CA PRO A 95 -9.33 -13.51 -24.87
C PRO A 95 -7.83 -13.35 -24.57
N LEU A 96 -7.02 -13.64 -25.59
CA LEU A 96 -5.56 -13.71 -25.53
C LEU A 96 -4.92 -12.44 -24.95
N GLU A 97 -3.83 -12.59 -24.21
CA GLU A 97 -3.08 -11.48 -23.62
C GLU A 97 -2.60 -10.49 -24.70
N ALA A 98 -3.05 -9.23 -24.63
CA ALA A 98 -2.48 -8.16 -25.43
C ALA A 98 -1.06 -7.85 -24.92
N SER A 99 -0.06 -8.19 -25.73
CA SER A 99 1.32 -7.73 -25.54
C SER A 99 1.39 -6.24 -25.88
N ASN A 100 1.28 -5.39 -24.87
CA ASN A 100 1.64 -3.98 -25.02
C ASN A 100 3.15 -3.91 -25.25
N GLU A 101 3.55 -3.39 -26.41
CA GLU A 101 4.94 -3.07 -26.71
C GLU A 101 5.40 -1.94 -25.78
N GLU A 102 6.53 -2.14 -25.10
CA GLU A 102 7.11 -1.11 -24.24
C GLU A 102 7.81 -0.06 -25.10
N ASP A 103 7.04 0.98 -25.46
CA ASP A 103 7.56 2.20 -26.07
C ASP A 103 8.75 2.75 -25.26
N GLY A 104 9.91 2.83 -25.92
CA GLY A 104 11.24 3.04 -25.32
C GLY A 104 11.54 4.46 -24.84
N ASP A 105 10.53 5.21 -24.41
CA ASP A 105 10.70 6.58 -23.93
C ASP A 105 11.57 6.63 -22.67
N GLN A 106 12.73 7.30 -22.78
CA GLN A 106 13.75 7.32 -21.72
C GLN A 106 13.30 8.21 -20.54
N ILE A 107 12.64 7.60 -19.56
CA ILE A 107 12.27 8.25 -18.30
C ILE A 107 13.36 8.02 -17.25
N VAL A 108 13.77 9.08 -16.56
CA VAL A 108 14.75 9.03 -15.47
C VAL A 108 14.11 9.52 -14.19
N SER A 109 14.30 8.79 -13.09
CA SER A 109 13.68 9.11 -11.80
C SER A 109 14.67 9.11 -10.64
N TYR A 110 14.39 9.93 -9.63
CA TYR A 110 15.13 9.94 -8.38
C TYR A 110 14.19 10.11 -7.18
N ALA A 111 14.24 9.18 -6.24
CA ALA A 111 13.51 9.25 -4.99
C ALA A 111 14.40 9.80 -3.87
N LYS A 112 13.91 10.79 -3.11
CA LYS A 112 14.55 11.28 -1.89
C LYS A 112 13.61 11.19 -0.69
N THR A 113 13.98 10.36 0.27
CA THR A 113 13.43 10.37 1.63
C THR A 113 13.81 11.68 2.34
N LEU A 114 12.81 12.39 2.85
CA LEU A 114 12.97 13.69 3.50
C LEU A 114 13.47 13.54 4.94
N THR A 115 14.44 14.35 5.30
CA THR A 115 14.94 14.45 6.68
C THR A 115 14.16 15.51 7.48
N ASN A 116 14.30 15.51 8.81
CA ASN A 116 13.68 16.53 9.66
C ASN A 116 14.17 17.96 9.34
N THR A 117 15.36 18.13 8.76
CA THR A 117 15.87 19.43 8.32
C THR A 117 15.27 19.88 6.99
N ASP A 118 14.93 18.94 6.10
CA ASP A 118 14.23 19.25 4.85
C ASP A 118 12.82 19.80 5.10
N VAL A 119 12.08 19.24 6.07
CA VAL A 119 10.67 19.64 6.35
C VAL A 119 10.51 20.75 7.40
N LYS A 120 11.60 21.27 7.98
CA LYS A 120 11.53 22.36 8.97
C LYS A 120 10.96 23.64 8.35
N SER A 121 10.26 24.45 9.14
CA SER A 121 9.85 25.80 8.70
C SER A 121 11.08 26.64 8.28
N GLY A 122 11.00 27.29 7.12
CA GLY A 122 12.15 27.95 6.48
C GLY A 122 13.24 27.00 5.97
N GLY A 123 13.00 25.68 6.00
CA GLY A 123 13.91 24.64 5.53
C GLY A 123 14.19 24.68 4.03
N LYS A 124 15.19 23.91 3.62
CA LYS A 124 15.67 23.79 2.24
C LYS A 124 15.81 22.31 1.91
N LEU A 125 15.45 21.91 0.71
CA LEU A 125 15.69 20.54 0.25
C LEU A 125 17.14 20.43 -0.23
N TYR A 126 17.96 19.62 0.44
CA TYR A 126 19.29 19.28 -0.09
C TYR A 126 19.16 18.19 -1.16
N VAL A 127 19.53 18.50 -2.39
CA VAL A 127 19.39 17.58 -3.53
C VAL A 127 20.68 16.78 -3.70
N PRO A 128 20.64 15.44 -3.71
CA PRO A 128 21.81 14.61 -3.99
C PRO A 128 22.36 14.88 -5.40
N MET A 129 23.69 14.90 -5.55
CA MET A 129 24.35 15.21 -6.82
C MET A 129 23.89 14.30 -7.99
N ALA A 130 23.65 13.02 -7.71
CA ALA A 130 23.10 12.08 -8.70
C ALA A 130 21.70 12.49 -9.21
N CYS A 131 20.84 13.02 -8.34
CA CYS A 131 19.53 13.56 -8.73
C CYS A 131 19.68 14.83 -9.57
N ALA A 132 20.55 15.76 -9.14
CA ALA A 132 20.69 17.04 -9.81
C ALA A 132 21.26 16.89 -11.23
N ASN A 133 22.23 16.00 -11.43
CA ASN A 133 22.86 15.76 -12.73
C ASN A 133 21.96 15.00 -13.72
N SER A 134 21.01 14.19 -13.25
CA SER A 134 20.15 13.36 -14.10
C SER A 134 18.80 14.00 -14.39
N ILE A 135 18.16 14.61 -13.39
CA ILE A 135 16.80 15.15 -13.49
C ILE A 135 16.81 16.61 -13.96
N PHE A 136 17.69 17.46 -13.43
CA PHE A 136 17.56 18.91 -13.61
C PHE A 136 18.35 19.42 -14.83
N PRO A 137 17.88 20.51 -15.49
CA PRO A 137 18.66 21.19 -16.51
C PRO A 137 20.02 21.64 -15.95
N ALA A 138 21.08 21.46 -16.74
CA ALA A 138 22.41 21.93 -16.38
C ALA A 138 22.48 23.46 -16.44
N LEU A 139 23.07 24.07 -15.41
CA LEU A 139 23.32 25.51 -15.37
C LEU A 139 24.54 25.87 -16.25
N PRO A 140 24.42 26.80 -17.21
CA PRO A 140 25.55 27.28 -17.99
C PRO A 140 26.68 27.84 -17.10
N PRO A 141 27.96 27.65 -17.46
CA PRO A 141 29.08 28.01 -16.60
C PRO A 141 29.22 29.52 -16.31
N ASN A 142 28.60 30.38 -17.13
CA ASN A 142 28.62 31.85 -17.00
C ASN A 142 27.30 32.46 -16.51
N GLN A 143 26.36 31.66 -16.00
CA GLN A 143 25.09 32.16 -15.46
C GLN A 143 25.07 32.24 -13.92
N SER A 144 24.02 32.88 -13.41
CA SER A 144 23.65 32.93 -11.99
C SER A 144 23.77 31.56 -11.30
N PRO A 145 24.20 31.47 -10.02
CA PRO A 145 24.29 30.20 -9.28
C PRO A 145 22.91 29.61 -8.91
N PHE A 146 21.84 30.03 -9.57
CA PHE A 146 20.51 29.48 -9.41
C PHE A 146 19.68 29.53 -10.70
N GLN A 147 18.74 28.60 -10.82
CA GLN A 147 17.65 28.61 -11.80
C GLN A 147 16.32 28.44 -11.07
N ASP A 148 15.26 29.01 -11.64
CA ASP A 148 13.90 28.71 -11.21
C ASP A 148 13.38 27.52 -12.05
N LEU A 149 13.01 26.42 -11.39
CA LEU A 149 12.45 25.22 -12.00
C LEU A 149 10.94 25.17 -11.80
N PHE A 150 10.22 24.62 -12.79
CA PHE A 150 8.78 24.41 -12.76
C PHE A 150 8.51 22.90 -12.84
N LEU A 151 7.95 22.33 -11.78
CA LEU A 151 7.71 20.89 -11.64
C LEU A 151 6.21 20.64 -11.45
N THR A 152 5.64 19.70 -12.19
CA THR A 152 4.21 19.37 -12.11
C THR A 152 3.98 18.19 -11.18
N ASP A 153 3.14 18.31 -10.16
CA ASP A 153 2.82 17.16 -9.32
C ASP A 153 1.83 16.18 -9.97
N VAL A 154 1.71 14.98 -9.42
CA VAL A 154 0.75 13.95 -9.89
C VAL A 154 -0.73 14.37 -9.85
N CYS A 155 -1.07 15.53 -9.30
CA CYS A 155 -2.43 16.10 -9.35
C CYS A 155 -2.56 17.18 -10.46
N GLY A 156 -1.53 17.39 -11.27
CA GLY A 156 -1.47 18.42 -12.32
C GLY A 156 -1.10 19.82 -11.84
N VAL A 157 -0.72 20.02 -10.57
CA VAL A 157 -0.38 21.36 -10.05
C VAL A 157 1.09 21.68 -10.31
N VAL A 158 1.36 22.82 -10.95
CA VAL A 158 2.72 23.30 -11.22
C VAL A 158 3.30 24.02 -10.00
N TRP A 159 4.55 23.68 -9.66
CA TRP A 159 5.30 24.22 -8.52
C TRP A 159 6.60 24.87 -8.97
N LYS A 160 6.80 26.12 -8.55
CA LYS A 160 8.03 26.87 -8.82
C LYS A 160 9.03 26.71 -7.66
N PHE A 161 10.22 26.20 -7.96
CA PHE A 161 11.32 26.06 -6.99
C PHE A 161 12.58 26.80 -7.46
N ARG A 162 13.24 27.52 -6.56
CA ARG A 162 14.57 28.07 -6.83
C ARG A 162 15.65 27.03 -6.51
N HIS A 163 16.14 26.36 -7.56
CA HIS A 163 17.28 25.48 -7.51
C HIS A 163 18.58 26.29 -7.48
N VAL A 164 19.33 26.16 -6.39
CA VAL A 164 20.64 26.81 -6.20
C VAL A 164 21.73 25.76 -6.35
N HIS A 165 22.70 26.05 -7.19
CA HIS A 165 23.90 25.25 -7.44
C HIS A 165 25.11 26.03 -6.94
N ARG A 166 25.71 25.55 -5.85
CA ARG A 166 26.91 26.16 -5.24
C ARG A 166 28.14 25.37 -5.67
N ARG A 167 29.20 26.07 -6.11
CA ARG A 167 30.48 25.44 -6.48
C ARG A 167 31.35 25.10 -5.27
N TYR A 168 31.21 25.82 -4.15
CA TYR A 168 31.98 25.54 -2.92
C TYR A 168 31.19 25.86 -1.62
N PRO A 169 31.08 24.91 -0.67
CA PRO A 169 31.15 23.47 -0.93
C PRO A 169 30.13 23.08 -2.01
N PHE A 170 30.43 22.06 -2.81
CA PHE A 170 29.56 21.65 -3.93
C PHE A 170 28.20 21.17 -3.41
N GLN A 171 27.14 21.91 -3.69
CA GLN A 171 25.79 21.65 -3.15
C GLN A 171 24.69 22.06 -4.12
N HIS A 172 23.72 21.18 -4.30
CA HIS A 172 22.43 21.46 -4.93
C HIS A 172 21.36 21.57 -3.85
N LEU A 173 20.53 22.60 -3.91
CA LEU A 173 19.39 22.72 -3.01
C LEU A 173 18.20 23.45 -3.63
N PHE A 174 17.00 23.14 -3.16
CA PHE A 174 15.84 24.01 -3.37
C PHE A 174 15.69 24.97 -2.19
N SER A 175 15.53 26.25 -2.52
CA SER A 175 15.39 27.35 -1.57
C SER A 175 13.95 27.90 -1.59
N THR A 176 13.71 28.97 -2.34
CA THR A 176 12.37 29.55 -2.53
C THR A 176 11.42 28.50 -3.12
N GLY A 177 10.18 28.47 -2.62
CA GLY A 177 9.12 27.53 -3.03
C GLY A 177 9.05 26.25 -2.19
N TRP A 178 10.19 25.75 -1.68
CA TRP A 178 10.24 24.46 -0.98
C TRP A 178 9.42 24.42 0.31
N SER A 179 9.59 25.39 1.21
CA SER A 179 8.83 25.46 2.47
C SER A 179 7.31 25.60 2.23
N GLY A 180 6.90 26.31 1.18
CA GLY A 180 5.50 26.43 0.76
C GLY A 180 4.92 25.10 0.25
N PHE A 181 5.71 24.34 -0.52
CA PHE A 181 5.36 22.97 -0.92
C PHE A 181 5.20 22.05 0.29
N VAL A 182 6.18 22.02 1.20
CA VAL A 182 6.11 21.23 2.45
C VAL A 182 4.86 21.55 3.26
N GLY A 183 4.56 22.85 3.46
CA GLY A 183 3.38 23.29 4.20
C GLY A 183 2.06 22.88 3.54
N LYS A 184 1.88 23.21 2.25
CA LYS A 184 0.64 22.91 1.52
C LYS A 184 0.43 21.41 1.27
N LYS A 185 1.50 20.64 1.07
CA LYS A 185 1.48 19.18 0.96
C LYS A 185 1.47 18.47 2.31
N LYS A 186 1.64 19.18 3.44
CA LYS A 186 1.74 18.60 4.80
C LYS A 186 2.80 17.49 4.89
N LEU A 187 4.00 17.73 4.35
CA LEU A 187 5.09 16.73 4.32
C LEU A 187 5.78 16.62 5.69
N VAL A 188 6.15 15.39 6.08
CA VAL A 188 6.83 15.10 7.36
C VAL A 188 8.15 14.35 7.19
N GLY A 189 8.96 14.29 8.24
CA GLY A 189 10.25 13.60 8.24
C GLY A 189 10.10 12.10 7.98
N GLY A 190 10.68 11.64 6.87
CA GLY A 190 10.61 10.29 6.34
C GLY A 190 9.57 10.08 5.24
N ASP A 191 8.75 11.08 4.89
CA ASP A 191 8.05 11.06 3.60
C ASP A 191 9.07 11.09 2.46
N THR A 192 8.73 10.57 1.29
CA THR A 192 9.62 10.52 0.12
C THR A 192 9.05 11.34 -1.03
N VAL A 193 9.88 12.23 -1.60
CA VAL A 193 9.56 12.96 -2.84
C VAL A 193 10.25 12.26 -4.00
N VAL A 194 9.51 12.02 -5.07
CA VAL A 194 10.00 11.38 -6.30
C VAL A 194 10.03 12.42 -7.41
N PHE A 195 11.22 12.63 -7.98
CA PHE A 195 11.42 13.46 -9.14
C PHE A 195 11.46 12.56 -10.39
N VAL A 196 10.75 12.92 -11.44
CA VAL A 196 10.66 12.14 -12.68
C VAL A 196 10.86 13.05 -13.87
N LYS A 197 11.84 12.78 -14.72
CA LYS A 197 12.12 13.52 -15.95
C LYS A 197 11.77 12.63 -17.14
N ASN A 198 10.93 13.09 -18.06
CA ASN A 198 10.66 12.39 -19.32
C ASN A 198 11.64 12.82 -20.44
N SER A 199 11.54 12.20 -21.61
CA SER A 199 12.37 12.51 -22.78
C SER A 199 12.27 13.97 -23.24
N ALA A 200 11.06 14.56 -23.18
CA ALA A 200 10.81 15.97 -23.46
C ALA A 200 11.44 16.94 -22.45
N GLY A 201 12.06 16.43 -21.37
CA GLY A 201 12.71 17.24 -20.33
C GLY A 201 11.74 17.84 -19.30
N ASN A 202 10.44 17.51 -19.38
CA ASN A 202 9.45 17.91 -18.38
C ASN A 202 9.68 17.12 -17.08
N ILE A 203 9.57 17.81 -15.94
CA ILE A 203 9.85 17.23 -14.63
C ILE A 203 8.56 17.15 -13.80
N SER A 204 8.23 15.93 -13.38
CA SER A 204 7.06 15.62 -12.56
C SER A 204 7.45 15.29 -11.11
N LEU A 205 6.48 15.44 -10.19
CA LEU A 205 6.62 15.23 -8.74
C LEU A 205 5.62 14.22 -8.18
N GLY A 206 6.14 13.09 -7.71
CA GLY A 206 5.43 12.13 -6.86
C GLY A 206 5.71 12.35 -5.38
N ILE A 207 4.79 11.90 -4.52
CA ILE A 207 4.95 11.81 -3.07
C ILE A 207 4.59 10.39 -2.63
N ARG A 208 5.39 9.81 -1.74
CA ARG A 208 5.06 8.61 -0.95
C ARG A 208 5.17 8.95 0.54
N ARG A 209 4.20 8.52 1.34
CA ARG A 209 4.14 8.83 2.77
C ARG A 209 4.85 7.78 3.62
N LYS A 210 5.48 8.23 4.70
CA LYS A 210 6.03 7.35 5.73
C LYS A 210 4.93 6.60 6.49
N THR A 211 3.88 7.34 6.85
CA THR A 211 2.74 6.79 7.57
C THR A 211 1.84 6.04 6.59
N LYS A 212 1.46 4.82 6.96
CA LYS A 212 0.45 4.06 6.21
C LYS A 212 -0.80 4.93 6.05
N VAL A 213 -1.34 4.99 4.84
CA VAL A 213 -2.41 5.91 4.44
C VAL A 213 -3.77 5.63 5.11
N VAL A 214 -3.81 4.68 6.05
CA VAL A 214 -4.96 4.17 6.83
C VAL A 214 -5.84 5.26 7.45
N GLY A 215 -5.32 6.46 7.71
CA GLY A 215 -6.09 7.58 8.25
C GLY A 215 -6.52 8.66 7.23
N ALA A 216 -6.10 8.57 5.97
CA ALA A 216 -6.28 9.63 4.97
C ALA A 216 -6.77 9.11 3.59
N ALA A 217 -6.46 7.86 3.24
CA ALA A 217 -7.17 7.12 2.23
C ALA A 217 -8.56 6.80 2.79
N LYS A 218 -9.61 7.24 2.11
CA LYS A 218 -11.01 7.12 2.59
C LYS A 218 -11.56 5.69 2.61
N ILE A 219 -10.74 4.67 2.38
CA ILE A 219 -11.15 3.27 2.35
C ILE A 219 -11.57 2.84 3.77
N THR A 220 -12.87 2.74 3.97
CA THR A 220 -13.45 2.29 5.22
C THR A 220 -13.50 0.76 5.28
N LYS A 221 -13.45 0.21 6.50
CA LYS A 221 -13.78 -1.21 6.73
C LYS A 221 -15.16 -1.61 6.18
N LYS A 222 -16.10 -0.67 6.01
CA LYS A 222 -17.42 -0.94 5.42
C LYS A 222 -17.33 -1.24 3.92
N GLU A 223 -16.55 -0.46 3.17
CA GLU A 223 -16.33 -0.68 1.73
C GLU A 223 -15.59 -1.99 1.47
N VAL A 224 -14.55 -2.31 2.25
CA VAL A 224 -13.87 -3.62 2.17
C VAL A 224 -14.84 -4.77 2.40
N ASN A 225 -15.70 -4.68 3.43
CA ASN A 225 -16.73 -5.70 3.67
C ASN A 225 -17.78 -5.77 2.56
N MET A 226 -18.07 -4.67 1.85
CA MET A 226 -18.97 -4.66 0.70
C MET A 226 -18.32 -5.33 -0.51
N ALA A 227 -17.05 -5.02 -0.80
CA ALA A 227 -16.25 -5.68 -1.83
C ALA A 227 -16.18 -7.20 -1.60
N ILE A 228 -15.89 -7.64 -0.37
CA ILE A 228 -15.90 -9.06 0.01
C ILE A 228 -17.28 -9.69 -0.23
N LYS A 229 -18.37 -9.04 0.21
CA LYS A 229 -19.74 -9.56 -0.01
C LYS A 229 -20.14 -9.66 -1.48
N LEU A 230 -19.67 -8.76 -2.34
CA LEU A 230 -19.90 -8.82 -3.79
C LEU A 230 -19.07 -9.96 -4.41
N ALA A 231 -17.81 -10.07 -4.03
CA ALA A 231 -16.93 -11.15 -4.46
C ALA A 231 -17.50 -12.53 -4.09
N GLU A 232 -18.02 -12.73 -2.87
CA GLU A 232 -18.68 -13.98 -2.48
C GLU A 232 -19.95 -14.31 -3.28
N LYS A 233 -20.63 -13.29 -3.80
CA LYS A 233 -21.79 -13.45 -4.70
C LYS A 233 -21.39 -13.65 -6.16
N ASN A 234 -20.10 -13.78 -6.46
CA ASN A 234 -19.52 -13.78 -7.81
C ASN A 234 -19.92 -12.54 -8.65
N ALA A 235 -20.25 -11.42 -8.00
CA ALA A 235 -20.53 -10.16 -8.66
C ALA A 235 -19.24 -9.35 -8.85
N ALA A 236 -19.17 -8.54 -9.91
CA ALA A 236 -18.06 -7.62 -10.11
C ALA A 236 -17.98 -6.60 -8.95
N PHE A 237 -16.76 -6.28 -8.52
CA PHE A 237 -16.51 -5.43 -7.35
C PHE A 237 -15.26 -4.58 -7.53
N GLU A 238 -15.29 -3.40 -6.92
CA GLU A 238 -14.16 -2.46 -6.94
C GLU A 238 -13.27 -2.67 -5.72
N VAL A 239 -11.95 -2.60 -5.93
CA VAL A 239 -10.96 -2.49 -4.86
C VAL A 239 -10.07 -1.27 -5.10
N VAL A 240 -9.65 -0.63 -4.02
CA VAL A 240 -8.76 0.53 -4.06
C VAL A 240 -7.46 0.15 -3.37
N TYR A 241 -6.34 0.39 -4.03
CA TYR A 241 -5.01 0.01 -3.59
C TYR A 241 -4.11 1.24 -3.50
N TYR A 242 -3.52 1.48 -2.32
CA TYR A 242 -2.49 2.49 -2.12
C TYR A 242 -1.13 1.79 -1.99
N PRO A 243 -0.15 2.06 -2.87
CA PRO A 243 1.21 1.54 -2.74
C PRO A 243 1.81 1.86 -1.38
N MET A 244 2.29 0.81 -0.70
CA MET A 244 2.93 0.92 0.62
C MET A 244 4.28 0.22 0.60
N VAL A 245 5.32 0.94 1.03
CA VAL A 245 6.67 0.38 1.19
C VAL A 245 6.62 -0.74 2.24
N GLY A 246 7.04 -1.95 1.85
CA GLY A 246 6.92 -3.16 2.69
C GLY A 246 5.47 -3.59 2.98
N GLY A 247 4.50 -3.13 2.17
CA GLY A 247 3.15 -3.66 2.13
C GLY A 247 3.11 -5.07 1.52
N PHE A 248 1.94 -5.70 1.60
CA PHE A 248 1.69 -6.99 0.96
C PHE A 248 0.47 -6.89 0.06
N ASP A 249 0.62 -7.36 -1.18
CA ASP A 249 -0.41 -7.27 -2.19
C ASP A 249 -1.51 -8.28 -1.97
N PHE A 250 -2.75 -7.80 -1.84
CA PHE A 250 -3.95 -8.61 -1.71
C PHE A 250 -4.65 -8.91 -3.04
N VAL A 251 -4.07 -8.44 -4.15
CA VAL A 251 -4.39 -8.76 -5.54
C VAL A 251 -3.08 -9.22 -6.17
N VAL A 252 -2.98 -10.49 -6.53
CA VAL A 252 -1.72 -11.11 -6.99
C VAL A 252 -1.97 -11.87 -8.29
N GLY A 253 -1.03 -11.81 -9.24
CA GLY A 253 -1.12 -12.55 -10.52
C GLY A 253 -1.39 -14.04 -10.30
N ALA A 254 -2.34 -14.61 -11.06
CA ALA A 254 -2.78 -15.99 -10.86
C ALA A 254 -1.62 -16.99 -10.99
N LYS A 255 -0.82 -16.84 -12.07
CA LYS A 255 0.39 -17.62 -12.30
C LYS A 255 1.38 -17.55 -11.13
N THR A 256 1.63 -16.36 -10.57
CA THR A 256 2.56 -16.17 -9.45
C THR A 256 2.12 -16.95 -8.21
N VAL A 257 0.81 -16.95 -7.91
CA VAL A 257 0.25 -17.73 -6.80
C VAL A 257 0.32 -19.23 -7.11
N GLU A 258 -0.08 -19.64 -8.31
CA GLU A 258 -0.10 -21.05 -8.74
C GLU A 258 1.31 -21.67 -8.77
N ASP A 259 2.30 -20.96 -9.30
CA ASP A 259 3.69 -21.40 -9.31
C ASP A 259 4.25 -21.53 -7.88
N ALA A 260 3.99 -20.55 -7.01
CA ALA A 260 4.40 -20.62 -5.61
C ALA A 260 3.67 -21.73 -4.82
N MET A 261 2.45 -22.13 -5.22
CA MET A 261 1.67 -23.20 -4.59
C MET A 261 2.04 -24.61 -5.09
N LYS A 262 2.82 -24.76 -6.17
CA LYS A 262 3.39 -26.05 -6.61
C LYS A 262 4.51 -26.55 -5.69
N VAL A 263 5.11 -25.65 -4.90
CA VAL A 263 6.17 -26.01 -3.94
C VAL A 263 5.56 -26.74 -2.74
N ASN A 264 6.10 -27.91 -2.40
CA ASN A 264 5.71 -28.69 -1.22
C ASN A 264 6.27 -28.07 0.07
N TRP A 265 5.79 -26.87 0.41
CA TRP A 265 6.22 -26.11 1.59
C TRP A 265 6.13 -26.95 2.86
N SER A 266 7.24 -27.02 3.59
CA SER A 266 7.37 -27.85 4.78
C SER A 266 8.31 -27.23 5.80
N ARG A 267 8.14 -27.61 7.07
CA ARG A 267 8.99 -27.16 8.17
C ARG A 267 10.43 -27.64 7.94
N GLY A 268 11.39 -26.73 8.10
CA GLY A 268 12.82 -26.98 7.88
C GLY A 268 13.35 -26.47 6.55
N MET A 269 12.49 -26.15 5.57
CA MET A 269 12.93 -25.52 4.32
C MET A 269 13.56 -24.15 4.58
N ARG A 270 14.63 -23.84 3.84
CA ARG A 270 15.36 -22.56 3.88
C ARG A 270 14.76 -21.59 2.87
N VAL A 271 14.56 -20.35 3.29
CA VAL A 271 13.92 -19.30 2.47
C VAL A 271 14.63 -17.96 2.58
N THR A 272 14.57 -17.18 1.50
CA THR A 272 14.93 -15.76 1.47
C THR A 272 13.69 -14.87 1.36
N HIS A 273 13.80 -13.66 1.91
CA HIS A 273 12.86 -12.57 1.66
C HIS A 273 13.63 -11.25 1.50
N MET A 274 13.28 -10.47 0.48
CA MET A 274 13.91 -9.18 0.18
C MET A 274 13.03 -8.02 0.62
N VAL A 275 13.56 -7.13 1.45
CA VAL A 275 12.86 -5.95 1.96
C VAL A 275 13.56 -4.70 1.45
N LYS A 276 12.84 -3.90 0.64
CA LYS A 276 13.29 -2.55 0.23
C LYS A 276 12.89 -1.54 1.32
N LYS A 277 13.88 -0.91 1.97
CA LYS A 277 13.66 0.18 2.95
C LYS A 277 13.53 1.54 2.27
N ASP A 278 14.22 1.72 1.16
CA ASP A 278 14.13 2.84 0.23
C ASP A 278 14.45 2.34 -1.20
N ASP A 279 14.30 3.23 -2.19
CA ASP A 279 14.56 2.92 -3.61
C ASP A 279 16.05 2.93 -3.98
N THR A 280 16.95 3.17 -3.03
CA THR A 280 18.38 3.10 -3.32
C THR A 280 18.83 1.63 -3.34
N PRO A 281 19.83 1.25 -4.16
CA PRO A 281 20.40 -0.10 -4.12
C PRO A 281 20.93 -0.51 -2.73
N LYS A 282 21.24 0.47 -1.86
CA LYS A 282 21.69 0.25 -0.48
C LYS A 282 20.53 0.05 0.52
N GLY A 283 19.30 0.32 0.10
CA GLY A 283 18.09 0.12 0.90
C GLY A 283 17.55 -1.31 0.89
N ILE A 284 18.09 -2.18 0.04
CA ILE A 284 17.69 -3.59 -0.04
C ILE A 284 18.31 -4.38 1.13
N SER A 285 17.48 -4.96 1.98
CA SER A 285 17.89 -5.91 3.03
C SER A 285 17.38 -7.30 2.67
N ILE A 286 18.28 -8.28 2.53
CA ILE A 286 17.93 -9.68 2.30
C ILE A 286 17.94 -10.40 3.65
N PHE A 287 16.85 -11.08 3.97
CA PHE A 287 16.73 -11.89 5.18
C PHE A 287 16.70 -13.37 4.81
N HIS A 288 17.53 -14.16 5.48
CA HIS A 288 17.53 -15.62 5.38
C HIS A 288 16.83 -16.20 6.61
N GLY A 289 16.05 -17.27 6.39
CA GLY A 289 15.30 -17.92 7.45
C GLY A 289 14.96 -19.36 7.13
N THR A 290 14.32 -20.00 8.11
CA THR A 290 13.89 -21.39 8.06
C THR A 290 12.41 -21.47 8.40
N ILE A 291 11.62 -22.19 7.61
CA ILE A 291 10.19 -22.39 7.88
C ILE A 291 10.04 -23.16 9.19
N SER A 292 9.44 -22.52 10.19
CA SER A 292 9.22 -23.07 11.53
C SER A 292 7.89 -23.83 11.63
N GLY A 293 6.92 -23.49 10.78
CA GLY A 293 5.61 -24.14 10.73
C GLY A 293 4.73 -23.59 9.61
N LEU A 294 3.56 -24.19 9.44
CA LEU A 294 2.52 -23.78 8.51
C LEU A 294 1.26 -23.40 9.29
N SER A 295 0.59 -22.32 8.90
CA SER A 295 -0.66 -21.88 9.50
C SER A 295 -1.83 -22.76 9.02
N PRO A 296 -2.60 -23.42 9.90
CA PRO A 296 -3.72 -24.26 9.49
C PRO A 296 -5.00 -23.42 9.23
N PRO A 297 -5.86 -23.83 8.28
CA PRO A 297 -5.68 -24.93 7.33
C PRO A 297 -4.85 -24.51 6.10
N SER A 298 -4.15 -25.48 5.50
CA SER A 298 -3.29 -25.30 4.31
C SER A 298 -4.01 -24.79 3.05
N THR A 299 -5.34 -24.80 3.04
CA THR A 299 -6.18 -24.21 1.98
C THR A 299 -6.20 -22.67 2.01
N ARG A 300 -5.41 -22.03 2.88
CA ARG A 300 -5.33 -20.59 3.08
C ARG A 300 -3.89 -20.11 2.88
N PRO A 301 -3.50 -19.75 1.64
CA PRO A 301 -2.10 -19.46 1.35
C PRO A 301 -1.67 -18.08 1.87
N TRP A 302 -2.62 -17.19 2.19
CA TRP A 302 -2.34 -15.90 2.81
C TRP A 302 -1.75 -16.08 4.23
N ARG A 303 -0.52 -15.59 4.45
CA ARG A 303 0.23 -15.74 5.74
C ARG A 303 0.48 -17.20 6.15
N MET A 304 0.49 -18.13 5.18
CA MET A 304 0.61 -19.57 5.45
C MET A 304 1.94 -19.97 6.09
N LEU A 305 3.06 -19.33 5.71
CA LEU A 305 4.40 -19.72 6.11
C LEU A 305 4.83 -18.99 7.39
N GLN A 306 5.10 -19.74 8.46
CA GLN A 306 5.74 -19.20 9.65
C GLN A 306 7.25 -19.34 9.48
N VAL A 307 8.01 -18.24 9.60
CA VAL A 307 9.46 -18.23 9.34
C VAL A 307 10.20 -17.81 10.59
N LYS A 308 11.20 -18.61 10.98
CA LYS A 308 12.23 -18.22 11.95
C LYS A 308 13.42 -17.66 11.15
N TRP A 309 13.63 -16.37 11.23
CA TRP A 309 14.75 -15.68 10.60
C TRP A 309 16.06 -15.87 11.36
N ASP A 310 17.17 -15.82 10.64
CA ASP A 310 18.51 -15.97 11.21
C ASP A 310 18.98 -14.68 11.91
N ASP A 311 18.55 -13.51 11.41
CA ASP A 311 18.82 -12.19 11.98
C ASP A 311 17.78 -11.82 13.08
N PRO A 312 18.20 -11.45 14.30
CA PRO A 312 17.27 -11.04 15.36
C PRO A 312 16.59 -9.67 15.13
N GLN A 313 17.04 -8.85 14.17
CA GLN A 313 16.49 -7.51 13.89
C GLN A 313 15.36 -7.49 12.85
N VAL A 314 14.84 -8.66 12.46
CA VAL A 314 13.80 -8.74 11.42
C VAL A 314 12.46 -8.13 11.88
N PRO A 315 11.82 -7.26 11.07
CA PRO A 315 10.49 -6.70 11.35
C PRO A 315 9.40 -7.74 11.66
N GLU A 316 8.55 -7.43 12.64
CA GLU A 316 7.52 -8.35 13.14
C GLU A 316 6.49 -8.78 12.07
N ASN A 317 6.20 -7.92 11.09
CA ASN A 317 5.30 -8.22 9.98
C ASN A 317 5.84 -9.29 9.00
N LEU A 318 7.06 -9.79 9.21
CA LEU A 318 7.71 -10.84 8.43
C LEU A 318 7.73 -12.20 9.15
N LYS A 319 7.21 -12.31 10.38
CA LYS A 319 7.09 -13.60 11.09
C LYS A 319 6.16 -14.60 10.37
N GLN A 320 5.21 -14.09 9.59
CA GLN A 320 4.29 -14.86 8.76
C GLN A 320 4.18 -14.27 7.36
N LEU A 321 4.40 -15.08 6.34
CA LEU A 321 4.41 -14.70 4.92
C LEU A 321 3.55 -15.66 4.08
N SER A 322 3.17 -15.21 2.89
CA SER A 322 2.51 -16.05 1.88
C SER A 322 3.56 -16.66 0.94
N PRO A 323 3.31 -17.81 0.29
CA PRO A 323 4.26 -18.49 -0.59
C PRO A 323 4.96 -17.60 -1.64
N TRP A 324 4.20 -16.76 -2.34
CA TRP A 324 4.71 -15.84 -3.37
C TRP A 324 5.52 -14.64 -2.83
N GLN A 325 5.78 -14.59 -1.53
CA GLN A 325 6.55 -13.53 -0.87
C GLN A 325 7.95 -13.99 -0.46
N VAL A 326 8.26 -15.28 -0.63
CA VAL A 326 9.56 -15.87 -0.31
C VAL A 326 10.14 -16.61 -1.51
N GLU A 327 11.45 -16.69 -1.56
CA GLU A 327 12.17 -17.54 -2.50
C GLU A 327 12.73 -18.74 -1.75
N LEU A 328 12.72 -19.91 -2.38
CA LEU A 328 13.31 -21.13 -1.82
C LEU A 328 14.83 -21.06 -1.99
N ILE A 329 15.59 -21.34 -0.93
CA ILE A 329 17.04 -21.53 -1.06
C ILE A 329 17.27 -22.99 -1.41
N ASP A 330 17.51 -23.26 -2.70
CA ASP A 330 17.87 -24.60 -3.16
C ASP A 330 19.20 -25.05 -2.55
N SER A 331 19.28 -26.33 -2.17
CA SER A 331 20.49 -26.91 -1.57
C SER A 331 21.72 -26.90 -2.48
N ASN A 332 21.54 -26.56 -3.77
CA ASN A 332 22.58 -26.46 -4.78
C ASN A 332 23.13 -25.05 -4.98
N THR A 333 22.56 -24.00 -4.38
CA THR A 333 23.19 -22.67 -4.41
C THR A 333 24.33 -22.61 -3.38
N PRO A 334 25.60 -22.44 -3.79
CA PRO A 334 26.69 -22.33 -2.84
C PRO A 334 26.52 -21.06 -2.01
N ILE A 335 26.36 -21.22 -0.70
CA ILE A 335 26.42 -20.12 0.26
C ILE A 335 27.86 -19.59 0.18
N ALA A 336 28.04 -18.41 -0.42
CA ALA A 336 29.33 -17.72 -0.37
C ALA A 336 29.68 -17.47 1.10
N ASP A 337 30.88 -17.89 1.50
CA ASP A 337 31.33 -17.91 2.90
C ASP A 337 31.52 -16.48 3.44
N ILE A 338 30.43 -15.89 3.95
CA ILE A 338 30.47 -14.60 4.64
C ILE A 338 31.03 -14.85 6.04
N GLN A 339 32.35 -14.74 6.16
CA GLN A 339 33.06 -14.76 7.44
C GLN A 339 32.45 -13.73 8.41
N PHE A 340 31.80 -14.21 9.46
CA PHE A 340 31.33 -13.37 10.55
C PHE A 340 32.53 -12.73 11.26
N PRO A 341 32.59 -11.39 11.41
CA PRO A 341 33.65 -10.76 12.19
C PRO A 341 33.50 -11.17 13.67
N PRO A 342 34.59 -11.61 14.34
CA PRO A 342 34.49 -12.19 15.68
C PRO A 342 34.01 -11.16 16.71
N THR A 343 32.93 -11.50 17.40
CA THR A 343 32.37 -10.68 18.49
C THR A 343 33.40 -10.49 19.61
N LYS A 344 33.82 -9.24 19.85
CA LYS A 344 34.66 -8.87 21.01
C LYS A 344 33.90 -9.17 22.29
N LYS A 345 34.32 -10.21 23.03
CA LYS A 345 33.77 -10.54 24.35
C LYS A 345 34.04 -9.39 25.33
N LEU A 346 32.98 -8.77 25.84
CA LEU A 346 33.08 -7.89 27.00
C LEU A 346 33.50 -8.72 28.22
N ARG A 347 34.61 -8.33 28.85
CA ARG A 347 35.20 -9.05 29.98
C ARG A 347 34.42 -8.69 31.25
N CYS A 348 33.85 -9.69 31.93
CA CYS A 348 33.20 -9.48 33.21
C CYS A 348 34.26 -9.11 34.27
N ALA A 349 34.06 -8.00 34.98
CA ALA A 349 34.92 -7.60 36.09
C ALA A 349 34.24 -7.96 37.42
N GLN A 350 34.88 -8.84 38.20
CA GLN A 350 34.49 -9.09 39.58
C GLN A 350 34.94 -7.91 40.45
N GLY A 351 34.06 -7.42 41.32
CA GLY A 351 34.35 -6.36 42.28
C GLY A 351 33.36 -6.44 43.44
N SER A 352 33.83 -6.92 44.60
CA SER A 352 32.99 -7.27 45.74
C SER A 352 32.80 -6.13 46.74
N VAL A 353 31.54 -5.96 47.17
CA VAL A 353 31.12 -5.63 48.56
C VAL A 353 31.74 -4.41 49.25
N LEU A 354 30.87 -3.43 49.56
CA LEU A 354 30.70 -2.94 50.94
C LEU A 354 29.20 -2.72 51.21
N ARG A 355 28.76 -2.97 52.46
CA ARG A 355 27.34 -2.98 52.90
C ARG A 355 26.98 -1.73 53.74
N ASN A 356 25.70 -1.66 54.15
CA ASN A 356 25.09 -0.91 55.27
C ASN A 356 24.72 0.56 54.95
N MET A 357 23.61 1.19 55.40
CA MET A 357 22.37 0.87 56.17
C MET A 357 21.34 2.01 55.88
N SER A 358 20.00 1.96 56.09
CA SER A 358 19.03 0.88 56.35
C SER A 358 17.56 1.36 56.32
N ASN A 359 16.65 0.58 55.71
CA ASN A 359 15.21 0.46 56.03
C ASN A 359 14.25 1.68 55.84
N PRO A 360 12.89 1.52 55.94
CA PRO A 360 11.99 2.13 54.94
C PRO A 360 10.76 2.85 55.55
N HIS A 361 9.86 3.36 54.69
CA HIS A 361 8.45 3.51 55.06
C HIS A 361 7.50 3.11 53.93
N THR A 362 6.60 2.19 54.26
CA THR A 362 5.41 1.81 53.47
C THR A 362 4.19 2.21 54.29
N TYR A 363 3.23 2.90 53.67
CA TYR A 363 1.84 2.92 54.14
C TYR A 363 0.91 2.92 52.92
N GLY A 364 -0.04 1.97 52.92
CA GLY A 364 -1.16 1.92 51.96
C GLY A 364 -2.48 2.23 52.67
N ILE A 365 -3.59 1.60 52.22
CA ILE A 365 -5.00 1.76 52.68
C ILE A 365 -5.71 2.95 51.99
N LEU A 366 -6.97 2.89 51.52
CA LEU A 366 -7.82 1.85 50.87
C LEU A 366 -9.15 2.54 50.45
N ASN A 367 -9.84 2.01 49.44
CA ASN A 367 -11.31 2.08 49.18
C ASN A 367 -12.08 3.43 49.24
N SER A 368 -12.89 3.70 48.20
CA SER A 368 -14.35 3.43 48.27
C SER A 368 -15.07 3.59 46.91
N ILE A 369 -16.25 3.00 46.81
CA ILE A 369 -17.12 2.92 45.62
C ILE A 369 -18.33 3.87 45.79
N LYS A 370 -18.82 4.47 44.70
CA LYS A 370 -20.27 4.73 44.52
C LYS A 370 -20.66 4.92 43.05
N THR A 371 -21.91 4.58 42.73
CA THR A 371 -22.52 4.51 41.38
C THR A 371 -23.86 5.25 41.33
N LYS A 372 -24.46 5.35 40.13
CA LYS A 372 -25.82 5.87 39.79
C LYS A 372 -25.92 7.41 39.72
N ASN A 373 -26.75 8.05 38.89
CA ASN A 373 -27.72 7.66 37.83
C ASN A 373 -27.74 8.83 36.78
N ALA A 374 -27.90 8.63 35.46
CA ALA A 374 -29.11 8.40 34.66
C ALA A 374 -30.10 9.60 34.55
N ASP A 375 -30.21 10.16 33.33
CA ASP A 375 -31.37 10.82 32.68
C ASP A 375 -31.02 10.83 31.16
N ILE A 376 -31.73 10.12 30.28
CA ILE A 376 -33.02 10.43 29.63
C ILE A 376 -32.99 11.72 28.82
N ASP A 377 -32.96 11.59 27.50
CA ASP A 377 -33.77 12.44 26.61
C ASP A 377 -34.13 11.71 25.31
N ASN A 378 -35.30 12.03 24.75
CA ASN A 378 -35.98 11.24 23.71
C ASN A 378 -36.45 12.14 22.55
N CYS A 379 -36.19 11.77 21.30
CA CYS A 379 -36.98 12.29 20.19
C CYS A 379 -37.07 11.36 18.96
N ASN A 380 -38.29 11.21 18.45
CA ASN A 380 -38.64 10.46 17.24
C ASN A 380 -38.31 11.25 15.96
N THR A 381 -37.82 10.57 14.91
CA THR A 381 -38.15 10.94 13.52
C THR A 381 -38.41 9.72 12.65
N LYS A 382 -39.40 9.83 11.76
CA LYS A 382 -39.99 8.74 10.96
C LYS A 382 -39.04 8.23 9.87
N LYS A 383 -39.19 6.94 9.51
CA LYS A 383 -38.58 6.33 8.32
C LYS A 383 -39.05 7.05 7.05
N ILE A 384 -38.11 7.38 6.15
CA ILE A 384 -38.38 7.78 4.76
C ILE A 384 -37.46 6.96 3.84
N SER A 385 -38.05 6.33 2.83
CA SER A 385 -37.34 5.63 1.74
C SER A 385 -36.87 6.65 0.69
N PRO A 386 -35.70 6.42 0.08
CA PRO A 386 -35.68 6.54 -1.38
C PRO A 386 -34.82 5.46 -2.05
N ALA A 387 -35.48 4.47 -2.66
CA ALA A 387 -34.86 3.64 -3.69
C ALA A 387 -34.97 4.36 -5.06
N SER A 388 -33.84 4.77 -5.63
CA SER A 388 -33.75 5.27 -7.00
C SER A 388 -32.32 5.07 -7.49
N ILE A 389 -32.14 4.37 -8.60
CA ILE A 389 -30.82 4.08 -9.19
C ILE A 389 -30.66 4.92 -10.46
N MET A 390 -29.47 5.50 -10.63
CA MET A 390 -29.09 6.26 -11.82
C MET A 390 -28.30 5.37 -12.78
N LEU A 391 -28.68 5.34 -14.04
CA LEU A 391 -27.89 4.76 -15.14
C LEU A 391 -27.73 5.82 -16.24
N PHE A 392 -26.49 6.02 -16.69
CA PHE A 392 -26.10 6.89 -17.81
C PHE A 392 -26.74 8.31 -17.83
N GLY A 393 -27.01 8.88 -16.65
CA GLY A 393 -27.48 10.27 -16.52
C GLY A 393 -28.98 10.50 -16.75
N GLN A 394 -29.78 9.47 -17.03
CA GLN A 394 -31.24 9.59 -17.10
C GLN A 394 -31.92 8.96 -15.87
N ARG A 395 -33.04 9.57 -15.44
CA ARG A 395 -33.84 9.14 -14.30
C ARG A 395 -34.94 8.19 -14.76
N ILE A 396 -34.77 6.90 -14.52
CA ILE A 396 -35.82 5.89 -14.73
C ILE A 396 -36.66 5.80 -13.45
N GLN A 397 -37.98 5.97 -13.56
CA GLN A 397 -38.90 5.59 -12.49
C GLN A 397 -39.32 4.13 -12.68
N PRO A 398 -39.46 3.34 -11.60
CA PRO A 398 -40.03 2.02 -11.70
C PRO A 398 -41.50 2.13 -12.13
N ILE A 399 -41.89 1.36 -13.14
CA ILE A 399 -43.31 1.16 -13.49
C ILE A 399 -43.91 0.32 -12.36
N GLU A 400 -44.99 0.80 -11.75
CA GLU A 400 -45.75 0.02 -10.77
C GLU A 400 -46.41 -1.16 -11.50
N SER A 401 -45.95 -2.39 -11.23
CA SER A 401 -46.65 -3.58 -11.69
C SER A 401 -47.84 -3.85 -10.79
N GLU A 402 -49.05 -3.64 -11.32
CA GLU A 402 -50.30 -3.98 -10.62
C GLU A 402 -50.29 -5.44 -10.16
N LEU A 403 -50.65 -5.64 -8.90
CA LEU A 403 -50.85 -6.96 -8.30
C LEU A 403 -52.09 -7.60 -8.94
N TYR A 404 -51.89 -8.56 -9.86
CA TYR A 404 -52.99 -9.37 -10.38
C TYR A 404 -53.18 -10.64 -9.55
N ASP A 405 -54.42 -10.79 -9.07
CA ASP A 405 -54.88 -11.84 -8.17
C ASP A 405 -54.79 -13.23 -8.85
N SER A 406 -54.03 -14.15 -8.24
CA SER A 406 -53.82 -15.51 -8.76
C SER A 406 -54.98 -16.45 -8.40
N ASN A 407 -56.18 -16.15 -8.88
CA ASN A 407 -57.36 -17.03 -8.70
C ASN A 407 -58.50 -16.82 -9.74
N LYS A 408 -58.25 -17.09 -11.03
CA LYS A 408 -59.32 -17.53 -11.97
C LYS A 408 -58.84 -18.06 -13.32
N ILE A 409 -59.66 -18.97 -13.88
CA ILE A 409 -59.68 -19.46 -15.28
C ILE A 409 -58.51 -20.37 -15.67
N CYS A 410 -58.69 -21.66 -15.35
CA CYS A 410 -58.18 -22.76 -16.16
C CYS A 410 -59.38 -23.45 -16.82
N SER A 411 -59.58 -23.26 -18.14
CA SER A 411 -60.35 -24.15 -19.03
C SER A 411 -60.42 -23.59 -20.45
N LYS A 412 -60.45 -24.50 -21.45
CA LYS A 412 -60.31 -24.27 -22.91
C LYS A 412 -58.89 -23.81 -23.29
N ILE A 413 -58.16 -24.47 -24.16
CA ILE A 413 -58.57 -25.13 -25.42
C ILE A 413 -57.94 -26.52 -25.58
N VAL A 414 -58.75 -27.56 -25.76
CA VAL A 414 -58.57 -28.67 -26.73
C VAL A 414 -59.98 -29.15 -27.10
N GLN A 415 -60.24 -29.33 -28.40
CA GLN A 415 -61.55 -29.50 -29.07
C GLN A 415 -62.42 -28.24 -29.12
#